data_AF-A0A5J4TI36-F1
#
_entry.id   AF-A0A5J4TI36-F1
#
_cell.length_a   1.000
_cell.length_b   1.000
_cell.length_c   1.000
_cell.angle_alpha   90.00
_cell.angle_beta   90.00
_cell.angle_gamma   90.00
#
_symmetry.space_group_name_H-M   'P 1'
#
loop_
_entity.id
_entity.type
_entity.pdbx_description
1 polymer ?
#
loop_
_entity_poly.entity_id
_entity_poly.type
_entity_poly.pdbx_seq_one_letter_code
_entity_poly.pdbx_strand_id
1 'polypeptide(L)'
;MNKRIEAIKVKNSGLDKFCKMILNASYGSDGMNTEKYNKIKLLTKDKTIEAHTKQSWMNGRKLADNLYAVQFNPKNCKCNTCLQVAYFTLDNAKYWYLNFIYNFMYKCLDMTKIHFVEGDTDSAYWAISGRQVVLNDTNQQAYEDNLHQGFKYIIKDQQFYDANAKYYFPTIDGDKQDEKKLLGLSIENEGDEMIALAPKNYYIHTFKRNQLTDVIKLKGVNLRQNSIGKQDVIDNIVNGKITQGTNMRLGQLADQLQEGQLSKTYCMSKMIQSKNALTGIQTKMIVFKNSQSCVPFIYGLIADSYSDC
;
A
#
# COMPACT_ATOMS: atom_id res chain seq x y z
N MET A 1 -10.28 0.81 19.57
CA MET A 1 -8.97 1.49 19.59
C MET A 1 -8.22 1.26 20.91
N ASN A 2 -8.87 1.46 22.07
CA ASN A 2 -8.25 1.31 23.40
C ASN A 2 -7.56 -0.04 23.64
N LYS A 3 -8.21 -1.18 23.32
CA LYS A 3 -7.59 -2.52 23.43
C LYS A 3 -6.29 -2.67 22.62
N ARG A 4 -6.20 -2.00 21.46
CA ARG A 4 -4.98 -1.99 20.64
C ARG A 4 -3.87 -1.20 21.34
N ILE A 5 -4.21 -0.05 21.93
CA ILE A 5 -3.26 0.79 22.68
C ILE A 5 -2.74 0.04 23.90
N GLU A 6 -3.63 -0.62 24.66
CA GLU A 6 -3.25 -1.50 25.77
C GLU A 6 -2.29 -2.61 25.32
N ALA A 7 -2.61 -3.30 24.21
CA ALA A 7 -1.74 -4.32 23.64
C ALA A 7 -0.34 -3.81 23.30
N ILE A 8 -0.25 -2.58 22.76
CA ILE A 8 1.04 -1.93 22.47
C ILE A 8 1.79 -1.62 23.76
N LYS A 9 1.11 -1.07 24.78
CA LYS A 9 1.71 -0.73 26.08
C LYS A 9 2.32 -1.96 26.77
N VAL A 10 1.66 -3.12 26.66
CA VAL A 10 2.18 -4.40 27.20
C VAL A 10 3.06 -5.19 26.21
N LYS A 11 3.46 -4.58 25.08
CA LYS A 11 4.29 -5.19 24.02
C LYS A 11 3.74 -6.49 23.43
N ASN A 12 2.41 -6.69 23.45
CA ASN A 12 1.75 -7.84 22.83
C ASN A 12 1.54 -7.60 21.33
N SER A 13 2.54 -7.96 20.53
CA SER A 13 2.54 -7.75 19.08
C SER A 13 1.45 -8.53 18.34
N GLY A 14 1.04 -9.70 18.85
CA GLY A 14 -0.03 -10.51 18.26
C GLY A 14 -1.38 -9.82 18.40
N LEU A 15 -1.69 -9.34 19.60
CA LEU A 15 -2.94 -8.66 19.89
C LEU A 15 -3.03 -7.28 19.21
N ASP A 16 -1.93 -6.51 19.15
CA ASP A 16 -1.90 -5.24 18.37
C ASP A 16 -2.27 -5.49 16.91
N LYS A 17 -1.62 -6.47 16.27
CA LYS A 17 -1.89 -6.83 14.87
C LYS A 17 -3.33 -7.33 14.67
N PHE A 18 -3.83 -8.16 15.57
CA PHE A 18 -5.21 -8.65 15.52
C PHE A 18 -6.23 -7.51 15.63
N CYS A 19 -6.05 -6.61 16.60
CA CYS A 19 -6.91 -5.44 16.75
C CYS A 19 -6.84 -4.51 15.54
N LYS A 20 -5.64 -4.27 14.97
CA LYS A 20 -5.50 -3.50 13.73
C LYS A 20 -6.26 -4.16 12.57
N MET A 21 -6.15 -5.48 12.44
CA MET A 21 -6.82 -6.24 11.39
C MET A 21 -8.35 -6.15 11.50
N ILE A 22 -8.93 -6.29 12.69
CA ILE A 22 -10.38 -6.17 12.88
C ILE A 22 -10.87 -4.78 12.46
N LEU A 23 -10.17 -3.73 12.90
CA LEU A 23 -10.54 -2.35 12.56
C LEU A 23 -10.55 -2.12 11.04
N ASN A 24 -9.52 -2.61 10.35
CA ASN A 24 -9.41 -2.46 8.90
C ASN A 24 -10.37 -3.38 8.11
N ALA A 25 -10.66 -4.57 8.65
CA ALA A 25 -11.53 -5.56 7.99
C ALA A 25 -13.00 -5.15 7.98
N SER A 26 -13.46 -4.39 8.98
CA SER A 26 -14.86 -3.91 9.05
C SER A 26 -15.26 -3.15 7.79
N TYR A 27 -14.48 -2.13 7.42
CA TYR A 27 -14.69 -1.34 6.21
C TYR A 27 -14.64 -2.20 4.93
N GLY A 28 -13.67 -3.14 4.85
CA GLY A 28 -13.57 -4.05 3.71
C GLY A 28 -14.77 -4.99 3.57
N SER A 29 -15.40 -5.36 4.69
CA SER A 29 -16.62 -6.15 4.70
C SER A 29 -17.83 -5.38 4.17
N ASP A 30 -17.94 -4.08 4.50
CA ASP A 30 -19.01 -3.23 4.00
C ASP A 30 -18.92 -3.02 2.48
N GLY A 31 -17.69 -2.96 1.95
CA GLY A 31 -17.38 -2.83 0.51
C GLY A 31 -17.36 -4.14 -0.30
N MET A 32 -17.80 -5.26 0.29
CA MET A 32 -17.60 -6.58 -0.31
C MET A 32 -18.49 -6.82 -1.53
N ASN A 33 -17.88 -7.12 -2.69
CA ASN A 33 -18.60 -7.57 -3.87
C ASN A 33 -18.83 -9.09 -3.82
N THR A 34 -20.01 -9.49 -3.36
CA THR A 34 -20.40 -10.90 -3.22
C THR A 34 -20.77 -11.59 -4.54
N GLU A 35 -20.93 -10.85 -5.64
CA GLU A 35 -21.18 -11.43 -6.98
C GLU A 35 -19.99 -12.25 -7.47
N LYS A 36 -18.78 -11.86 -7.08
CA LYS A 36 -17.54 -12.55 -7.47
C LYS A 36 -17.28 -13.83 -6.65
N TYR A 37 -18.16 -14.15 -5.69
CA TYR A 37 -17.92 -15.24 -4.75
C TYR A 37 -18.46 -16.56 -5.31
N ASN A 38 -17.56 -17.54 -5.36
CA ASN A 38 -17.91 -18.89 -5.74
C ASN A 38 -18.27 -19.72 -4.51
N LYS A 39 -19.24 -20.61 -4.65
CA LYS A 39 -19.62 -21.53 -3.58
C LYS A 39 -18.87 -22.85 -3.75
N ILE A 40 -18.07 -23.22 -2.76
CA ILE A 40 -17.42 -24.54 -2.71
C ILE A 40 -18.23 -25.45 -1.78
N LYS A 41 -18.53 -26.66 -2.23
CA LYS A 41 -19.12 -27.72 -1.39
C LYS A 41 -18.21 -28.93 -1.37
N LEU A 42 -18.14 -29.59 -0.21
CA LEU A 42 -17.50 -30.89 -0.07
C LEU A 42 -18.54 -31.97 -0.35
N LEU A 43 -18.31 -32.78 -1.38
CA LEU A 43 -19.26 -33.77 -1.89
C LEU A 43 -18.62 -35.15 -1.99
N THR A 44 -19.45 -36.19 -1.90
CA THR A 44 -19.07 -37.55 -2.25
C THR A 44 -18.93 -37.73 -3.76
N LYS A 45 -18.39 -38.88 -4.19
CA LYS A 45 -18.23 -39.24 -5.61
C LYS A 45 -19.57 -39.12 -6.36
N ASP A 46 -20.61 -39.76 -5.84
CA ASP A 46 -21.93 -39.78 -6.49
C ASP A 46 -22.56 -38.38 -6.56
N LYS A 47 -22.44 -37.61 -5.48
CA LYS A 47 -22.91 -36.22 -5.43
C LYS A 47 -22.11 -35.28 -6.32
N THR A 48 -20.85 -35.61 -6.60
CA THR A 48 -20.01 -34.87 -7.56
C THR A 48 -20.45 -35.12 -8.98
N ILE A 49 -20.78 -36.37 -9.32
CA ILE A 49 -21.37 -36.72 -10.64
C ILE A 49 -22.69 -35.98 -10.83
N GLU A 50 -23.58 -35.99 -9.82
CA GLU A 50 -24.82 -35.21 -9.85
C GLU A 50 -24.57 -33.69 -9.97
N ALA A 51 -23.46 -33.19 -9.42
CA ALA A 51 -23.12 -31.79 -9.52
C ALA A 51 -22.71 -31.37 -10.94
N HIS A 52 -22.06 -32.24 -11.72
CA HIS A 52 -21.60 -31.93 -13.08
C HIS A 52 -22.74 -31.61 -14.04
N THR A 53 -23.94 -32.13 -13.80
CA THR A 53 -25.11 -31.85 -14.63
C THR A 53 -25.75 -30.50 -14.31
N LYS A 54 -25.32 -29.83 -13.22
CA LYS A 54 -25.89 -28.54 -12.81
C LYS A 54 -25.26 -27.42 -13.64
N GLN A 55 -26.10 -26.54 -14.20
CA GLN A 55 -25.66 -25.36 -14.95
C GLN A 55 -24.72 -24.44 -14.13
N SER A 56 -24.83 -24.45 -12.80
CA SER A 56 -23.97 -23.66 -11.92
C SER A 56 -22.61 -24.29 -11.64
N TRP A 57 -22.34 -25.51 -12.10
CA TRP A 57 -21.05 -26.14 -11.92
C TRP A 57 -19.96 -25.39 -12.66
N MET A 58 -18.79 -25.25 -12.03
CA MET A 58 -17.62 -24.63 -12.66
C MET A 58 -16.43 -25.56 -12.71
N ASN A 59 -16.10 -26.18 -11.58
CA ASN A 59 -14.91 -27.01 -11.46
C ASN A 59 -15.02 -27.95 -10.27
N GLY A 60 -14.20 -28.99 -10.23
CA GLY A 60 -14.12 -29.94 -9.14
C GLY A 60 -12.67 -30.35 -8.86
N ARG A 61 -12.41 -30.72 -7.61
CA ARG A 61 -11.12 -31.26 -7.16
C ARG A 61 -11.34 -32.45 -6.23
N LYS A 62 -10.70 -33.58 -6.53
CA LYS A 62 -10.57 -34.69 -5.57
C LYS A 62 -9.65 -34.26 -4.42
N LEU A 63 -10.13 -34.42 -3.19
CA LEU A 63 -9.35 -34.18 -1.97
C LEU A 63 -8.90 -35.49 -1.33
N ALA A 64 -9.76 -36.50 -1.32
CA ALA A 64 -9.50 -37.84 -0.81
C ALA A 64 -10.43 -38.86 -1.51
N ASP A 65 -10.35 -40.12 -1.11
CA ASP A 65 -11.30 -41.13 -1.59
C ASP A 65 -12.73 -40.77 -1.16
N ASN A 66 -13.63 -40.76 -2.14
CA ASN A 66 -15.02 -40.34 -1.99
C ASN A 66 -15.21 -38.92 -1.40
N LEU A 67 -14.25 -38.00 -1.58
CA LEU A 67 -14.35 -36.61 -1.13
C LEU A 67 -13.82 -35.63 -2.17
N TYR A 68 -14.67 -34.70 -2.60
CA TYR A 68 -14.39 -33.74 -3.64
C TYR A 68 -14.80 -32.33 -3.20
N ALA A 69 -13.96 -31.33 -3.45
CA ALA A 69 -14.34 -29.93 -3.39
C ALA A 69 -14.89 -29.50 -4.75
N VAL A 70 -16.19 -29.26 -4.82
CA VAL A 70 -16.88 -28.86 -6.05
C VAL A 70 -17.27 -27.40 -5.98
N GLN A 71 -16.85 -26.64 -6.98
CA GLN A 71 -17.05 -25.20 -7.10
C GLN A 71 -18.26 -24.92 -7.98
N PHE A 72 -19.15 -24.06 -7.48
CA PHE A 72 -20.33 -23.60 -8.17
C PHE A 72 -20.32 -22.09 -8.30
N ASN A 73 -20.82 -21.59 -9.43
CA ASN A 73 -21.18 -20.20 -9.65
C ASN A 73 -22.63 -19.98 -9.16
N PRO A 74 -22.86 -19.24 -8.07
CA PRO A 74 -24.21 -18.96 -7.61
C PRO A 74 -24.99 -18.15 -8.66
N LYS A 75 -26.25 -18.53 -8.95
CA LYS A 75 -27.13 -17.73 -9.82
C LYS A 75 -27.52 -16.39 -9.20
N ASN A 76 -27.60 -16.35 -7.88
CA ASN A 76 -28.00 -15.18 -7.10
C ASN A 76 -26.90 -14.87 -6.07
N CYS A 77 -26.59 -13.59 -5.91
CA CYS A 77 -25.74 -13.06 -4.84
C CYS A 77 -26.63 -12.41 -3.76
N LYS A 78 -26.06 -12.16 -2.57
CA LYS A 78 -26.72 -11.36 -1.53
C LYS A 78 -26.01 -10.01 -1.44
N CYS A 79 -26.75 -8.93 -1.62
CA CYS A 79 -26.26 -7.56 -1.46
C CYS A 79 -26.70 -7.01 -0.09
N ASN A 80 -26.18 -7.61 0.98
CA ASN A 80 -26.55 -7.25 2.35
C ASN A 80 -25.53 -6.32 3.02
N THR A 81 -24.54 -5.84 2.27
CA THR A 81 -23.49 -4.97 2.81
C THR A 81 -23.87 -3.50 2.63
N CYS A 82 -23.45 -2.66 3.56
CA CYS A 82 -23.71 -1.23 3.53
C CYS A 82 -22.69 -0.52 2.64
N LEU A 83 -22.76 -0.71 1.32
CA LEU A 83 -21.80 -0.14 0.36
C LEU A 83 -21.62 1.37 0.52
N GLN A 84 -22.68 2.10 0.84
CA GLN A 84 -22.65 3.54 1.12
C GLN A 84 -21.71 3.90 2.27
N VAL A 85 -21.58 3.04 3.29
CA VAL A 85 -20.67 3.25 4.42
C VAL A 85 -19.22 3.08 3.97
N ALA A 86 -18.95 2.11 3.08
CA ALA A 86 -17.62 1.94 2.50
C ALA A 86 -17.22 3.17 1.66
N TYR A 87 -18.10 3.65 0.77
CA TYR A 87 -17.86 4.87 0.00
C TYR A 87 -17.60 6.08 0.90
N PHE A 88 -18.46 6.30 1.90
CA PHE A 88 -18.33 7.41 2.84
C PHE A 88 -17.01 7.33 3.63
N THR A 89 -16.58 6.14 4.03
CA THR A 89 -15.30 5.94 4.73
C THR A 89 -14.12 6.37 3.85
N LEU A 90 -14.11 5.97 2.57
CA LEU A 90 -13.04 6.36 1.64
C LEU A 90 -13.01 7.87 1.37
N ASP A 91 -14.18 8.48 1.19
CA ASP A 91 -14.25 9.91 0.87
C ASP A 91 -13.90 10.77 2.08
N ASN A 92 -14.29 10.38 3.29
CA ASN A 92 -13.84 11.06 4.51
C ASN A 92 -12.33 10.95 4.71
N ALA A 93 -11.71 9.82 4.36
CA ALA A 93 -10.26 9.70 4.44
C ALA A 93 -9.57 10.72 3.50
N LYS A 94 -10.06 10.85 2.26
CA LYS A 94 -9.53 11.87 1.31
C LYS A 94 -9.80 13.29 1.80
N TYR A 95 -11.02 13.56 2.28
CA TYR A 95 -11.41 14.87 2.78
C TYR A 95 -10.53 15.29 3.96
N TRP A 96 -10.19 14.36 4.85
CA TRP A 96 -9.29 14.62 5.96
C TRP A 96 -7.89 15.05 5.50
N TYR A 97 -7.33 14.42 4.46
CA TYR A 97 -6.07 14.88 3.84
C TYR A 97 -6.18 16.31 3.31
N LEU A 98 -7.25 16.62 2.58
CA LEU A 98 -7.48 17.96 2.05
C LEU A 98 -7.62 18.98 3.19
N ASN A 99 -8.30 18.62 4.27
CA ASN A 99 -8.41 19.48 5.45
C ASN A 99 -7.04 19.75 6.08
N PHE A 100 -6.20 18.73 6.27
CA PHE A 100 -4.84 18.94 6.77
C PHE A 100 -4.00 19.83 5.85
N ILE A 101 -4.07 19.60 4.54
CA ILE A 101 -3.31 20.39 3.57
C ILE A 101 -3.80 21.84 3.55
N TYR A 102 -5.08 22.09 3.24
CA TYR A 102 -5.61 23.43 3.00
C TYR A 102 -5.85 24.23 4.28
N ASN A 103 -6.34 23.59 5.35
CA ASN A 103 -6.71 24.30 6.58
C ASN A 103 -5.62 24.30 7.64
N PHE A 104 -4.54 23.52 7.48
CA PHE A 104 -3.37 23.59 8.35
C PHE A 104 -2.10 23.98 7.58
N MET A 105 -1.62 23.15 6.65
CA MET A 105 -0.32 23.38 5.99
C MET A 105 -0.27 24.71 5.25
N TYR A 106 -1.25 25.01 4.39
CA TYR A 106 -1.27 26.28 3.65
C TYR A 106 -1.37 27.51 4.56
N LYS A 107 -1.96 27.37 5.75
CA LYS A 107 -2.14 28.47 6.70
C LYS A 107 -0.83 28.83 7.41
N CYS A 108 -0.07 27.85 7.89
CA CYS A 108 1.10 28.11 8.72
C CYS A 108 2.45 27.74 8.12
N LEU A 109 2.51 27.04 6.98
CA LEU A 109 3.76 26.64 6.34
C LEU A 109 4.06 27.47 5.08
N ASP A 110 5.34 27.66 4.80
CA ASP A 110 5.86 28.18 3.55
C ASP A 110 5.80 27.10 2.46
N MET A 111 4.77 27.19 1.62
CA MET A 111 4.52 26.21 0.57
C MET A 111 5.57 26.26 -0.56
N THR A 112 6.43 27.28 -0.61
CA THR A 112 7.55 27.33 -1.56
C THR A 112 8.71 26.43 -1.15
N LYS A 113 8.73 26.00 0.12
CA LYS A 113 9.78 25.17 0.73
C LYS A 113 9.33 23.74 0.99
N ILE A 114 8.20 23.32 0.45
CA ILE A 114 7.69 21.97 0.61
C ILE A 114 7.27 21.39 -0.74
N HIS A 115 7.60 20.12 -0.95
CA HIS A 115 7.24 19.40 -2.16
C HIS A 115 6.64 18.04 -1.81
N PHE A 116 5.49 17.72 -2.40
CA PHE A 116 4.89 16.39 -2.26
C PHE A 116 5.63 15.39 -3.14
N VAL A 117 6.15 14.31 -2.55
CA VAL A 117 6.93 13.30 -3.29
C VAL A 117 6.06 12.11 -3.65
N GLU A 118 5.42 11.50 -2.65
CA GLU A 118 4.53 10.33 -2.84
C GLU A 118 3.52 10.23 -1.70
N GLY A 119 2.41 9.52 -1.93
CA GLY A 119 1.49 9.11 -0.88
C GLY A 119 0.82 7.78 -1.19
N ASP A 120 0.50 7.02 -0.15
CA ASP A 120 -0.25 5.76 -0.26
C ASP A 120 -1.25 5.63 0.88
N THR A 121 -2.54 5.75 0.54
CA THR A 121 -3.73 5.50 1.37
C THR A 121 -3.79 6.30 2.68
N ASP A 122 -2.90 6.03 3.62
CA ASP A 122 -2.78 6.59 4.96
C ASP A 122 -1.36 7.14 5.26
N SER A 123 -0.53 7.31 4.22
CA SER A 123 0.81 7.91 4.30
C SER A 123 1.04 8.99 3.23
N ALA A 124 1.85 9.99 3.57
CA ALA A 124 2.30 11.03 2.65
C ALA A 124 3.77 11.38 2.95
N TYR A 125 4.56 11.56 1.89
CA TYR A 125 5.98 11.86 1.93
C TYR A 125 6.22 13.25 1.35
N TRP A 126 6.92 14.09 2.10
CA TRP A 126 7.16 15.48 1.77
C TRP A 126 8.66 15.77 1.83
N ALA A 127 9.19 16.43 0.82
CA ALA A 127 10.52 17.01 0.87
C ALA A 127 10.41 18.43 1.46
N ILE A 128 11.27 18.75 2.42
CA ILE A 128 11.23 20.01 3.17
C ILE A 128 12.57 20.75 3.00
N SER A 129 12.50 21.97 2.48
CA SER A 129 13.66 22.87 2.31
C SER A 129 13.84 23.75 3.55
N GLY A 130 14.16 23.11 4.67
CA GLY A 130 14.41 23.79 5.94
C GLY A 130 15.87 24.27 6.08
N ARG A 131 16.45 24.09 7.26
CA ARG A 131 17.89 24.36 7.48
C ARG A 131 18.71 23.30 6.75
N GLN A 132 19.66 23.75 5.95
CA GLN A 132 20.62 22.88 5.29
C GLN A 132 21.85 22.67 6.19
N VAL A 133 22.20 21.42 6.40
CA VAL A 133 23.49 20.99 6.95
C VAL A 133 24.08 20.04 5.92
N VAL A 134 25.26 20.37 5.38
CA VAL A 134 25.95 19.50 4.42
C VAL A 134 26.85 18.55 5.19
N LEU A 135 26.65 17.24 5.00
CA LEU A 135 27.45 16.21 5.65
C LEU A 135 28.93 16.33 5.25
N ASN A 136 29.81 16.26 6.24
CA ASN A 136 31.26 16.17 6.10
C ASN A 136 31.83 15.28 7.21
N ASP A 137 33.12 14.99 7.14
CA ASP A 137 33.80 14.03 8.03
C ASP A 137 33.75 14.38 9.53
N THR A 138 33.36 15.60 9.89
CA THR A 138 33.40 16.11 11.27
C THR A 138 32.04 16.47 11.85
N ASN A 139 30.96 16.42 11.06
CA ASN A 139 29.64 16.96 11.47
C ASN A 139 28.49 15.95 11.39
N GLN A 140 28.78 14.64 11.39
CA GLN A 140 27.77 13.59 11.26
C GLN A 140 26.60 13.77 12.24
N GLN A 141 26.86 14.00 13.53
CA GLN A 141 25.79 14.18 14.52
C GLN A 141 24.94 15.42 14.19
N ALA A 142 25.56 16.54 13.82
CA ALA A 142 24.84 17.76 13.47
C ALA A 142 24.00 17.59 12.19
N TYR A 143 24.47 16.76 11.26
CA TYR A 143 23.71 16.38 10.06
C TYR A 143 22.49 15.54 10.43
N GLU A 144 22.69 14.47 11.21
CA GLU A 144 21.62 13.56 11.65
C GLU A 144 20.56 14.28 12.50
N ASP A 145 20.98 15.12 13.45
CA ASP A 145 20.07 15.96 14.25
C ASP A 145 19.23 16.90 13.37
N ASN A 146 19.80 17.39 12.28
CA ASN A 146 19.12 18.28 11.34
C ASN A 146 18.09 17.56 10.46
N LEU A 147 18.17 16.22 10.33
CA LEU A 147 17.13 15.43 9.66
C LEU A 147 15.80 15.48 10.43
N HIS A 148 15.87 15.66 11.74
CA HIS A 148 14.72 15.72 12.66
C HIS A 148 14.17 17.15 12.83
N GLN A 149 14.46 18.05 11.90
CA GLN A 149 14.01 19.45 11.97
C GLN A 149 12.49 19.62 11.77
N GLY A 150 11.81 18.62 11.19
CA GLY A 150 10.40 18.69 10.83
C GLY A 150 10.05 19.97 10.07
N PHE A 151 9.03 20.69 10.53
CA PHE A 151 8.58 21.94 9.92
C PHE A 151 9.23 23.21 10.47
N LYS A 152 10.12 23.10 11.47
CA LYS A 152 10.61 24.22 12.29
C LYS A 152 11.05 25.46 11.48
N TYR A 153 11.75 25.25 10.37
CA TYR A 153 12.34 26.32 9.56
C TYR A 153 11.46 26.80 8.41
N ILE A 154 10.27 26.22 8.26
CA ILE A 154 9.32 26.58 7.21
C ILE A 154 7.96 27.05 7.77
N ILE A 155 7.84 27.22 9.09
CA ILE A 155 6.66 27.80 9.71
C ILE A 155 6.70 29.32 9.49
N LYS A 156 5.70 29.85 8.77
CA LYS A 156 5.53 31.29 8.53
C LYS A 156 4.58 31.96 9.52
N ASP A 157 3.66 31.19 10.12
CA ASP A 157 2.73 31.66 11.15
C ASP A 157 2.87 30.75 12.38
N GLN A 158 3.76 31.15 13.28
CA GLN A 158 4.08 30.41 14.50
C GLN A 158 2.89 30.36 15.46
N GLN A 159 2.14 31.46 15.58
CA GLN A 159 0.99 31.53 16.48
C GLN A 159 -0.11 30.56 16.04
N PHE A 160 -0.42 30.50 14.74
CA PHE A 160 -1.35 29.53 14.20
C PHE A 160 -0.84 28.10 14.39
N TYR A 161 0.44 27.85 14.10
CA TYR A 161 1.03 26.52 14.27
C TYR A 161 0.90 26.04 15.71
N ASP A 162 1.35 26.82 16.70
CA ASP A 162 1.33 26.44 18.11
C ASP A 162 -0.09 26.21 18.64
N ALA A 163 -1.06 27.00 18.15
CA ALA A 163 -2.46 26.85 18.53
C ALA A 163 -3.10 25.56 17.97
N ASN A 164 -2.68 25.11 16.78
CA ASN A 164 -3.40 24.09 16.00
C ASN A 164 -2.64 22.77 15.80
N ALA A 165 -1.31 22.73 15.92
CA ALA A 165 -0.50 21.55 15.63
C ALA A 165 -0.92 20.33 16.48
N LYS A 166 -1.34 20.57 17.72
CA LYS A 166 -1.85 19.55 18.66
C LYS A 166 -3.04 18.72 18.15
N TYR A 167 -3.82 19.24 17.20
CA TYR A 167 -4.93 18.51 16.61
C TYR A 167 -4.47 17.46 15.59
N TYR A 168 -3.30 17.67 15.00
CA TYR A 168 -2.74 16.80 13.97
C TYR A 168 -1.60 15.95 14.50
N PHE A 169 -0.62 16.54 15.19
CA PHE A 169 0.60 15.84 15.62
C PHE A 169 0.55 15.44 17.10
N PRO A 170 1.36 14.44 17.51
CA PRO A 170 1.53 14.11 18.91
C PRO A 170 2.20 15.29 19.63
N THR A 171 1.76 15.52 20.86
CA THR A 171 2.22 16.57 21.77
C THR A 171 3.02 16.03 22.95
N ILE A 172 2.87 14.73 23.26
CA ILE A 172 3.55 14.06 24.36
C ILE A 172 4.47 13.00 23.80
N ASP A 173 5.78 13.20 23.95
CA ASP A 173 6.78 12.26 23.49
C ASP A 173 6.67 10.91 24.22
N GLY A 174 6.71 9.82 23.46
CA GLY A 174 6.58 8.45 23.96
C GLY A 174 5.17 8.01 24.38
N ASP A 175 4.16 8.89 24.41
CA ASP A 175 2.80 8.49 24.75
C ASP A 175 2.09 7.84 23.55
N LYS A 176 1.92 6.51 23.61
CA LYS A 176 1.27 5.73 22.55
C LYS A 176 -0.20 6.06 22.34
N GLN A 177 -0.86 6.69 23.30
CA GLN A 177 -2.25 7.10 23.15
C GLN A 177 -2.37 8.38 22.31
N ASP A 178 -1.52 9.37 22.57
CA ASP A 178 -1.43 10.60 21.77
C ASP A 178 -0.81 10.33 20.38
N GLU A 179 0.26 9.53 20.30
CA GLU A 179 0.85 9.13 19.00
C GLU A 179 -0.17 8.46 18.07
N LYS A 180 -1.08 7.65 18.62
CA LYS A 180 -2.08 6.86 17.87
C LYS A 180 -3.49 7.39 18.05
N LYS A 181 -3.65 8.67 18.38
CA LYS A 181 -4.97 9.30 18.48
C LYS A 181 -5.72 9.20 17.16
N LEU A 182 -7.03 9.11 17.25
CA LEU A 182 -7.90 9.04 16.08
C LEU A 182 -7.71 10.31 15.22
N LEU A 183 -7.47 10.12 13.92
CA LEU A 183 -7.19 11.21 12.97
C LEU A 183 -5.94 12.05 13.32
N GLY A 184 -5.02 11.51 14.13
CA GLY A 184 -3.69 12.08 14.28
C GLY A 184 -2.72 11.60 13.20
N LEU A 185 -1.79 12.46 12.83
CA LEU A 185 -0.61 12.16 12.03
C LEU A 185 0.54 11.75 12.94
N SER A 186 1.24 10.67 12.58
CA SER A 186 2.50 10.29 13.21
C SER A 186 3.63 10.47 12.22
N ILE A 187 4.73 11.09 12.64
CA ILE A 187 5.97 11.10 11.86
C ILE A 187 6.60 9.71 11.98
N GLU A 188 6.48 8.89 10.93
CA GLU A 188 6.99 7.52 10.96
C GLU A 188 8.48 7.43 10.64
N ASN A 189 8.96 8.28 9.73
CA ASN A 189 10.30 8.20 9.15
C ASN A 189 10.74 9.60 8.72
N GLU A 190 12.00 9.95 9.02
CA GLU A 190 12.69 11.12 8.51
C GLU A 190 13.98 10.67 7.83
N GLY A 191 14.49 11.46 6.90
CA GLY A 191 15.55 11.06 6.00
C GLY A 191 16.00 12.19 5.09
N ASP A 192 17.06 11.96 4.33
CA ASP A 192 17.69 12.96 3.45
C ASP A 192 17.41 12.74 1.96
N GLU A 193 16.96 11.54 1.57
CA GLU A 193 16.74 11.21 0.17
C GLU A 193 15.51 10.34 -0.05
N MET A 194 14.75 10.67 -1.10
CA MET A 194 13.67 9.83 -1.61
C MET A 194 13.59 9.93 -3.12
N ILE A 195 13.46 8.78 -3.78
CA ILE A 195 13.24 8.67 -5.23
C ILE A 195 11.96 7.88 -5.45
N ALA A 196 10.91 8.57 -5.92
CA ALA A 196 9.62 7.96 -6.25
C ALA A 196 9.50 7.78 -7.77
N LEU A 197 9.49 6.53 -8.23
CA LEU A 197 9.38 6.22 -9.67
C LEU A 197 7.93 6.10 -10.13
N ALA A 198 7.09 5.51 -9.27
CA ALA A 198 5.67 5.29 -9.53
C ALA A 198 4.98 4.96 -8.21
N PRO A 199 3.63 5.06 -8.12
CA PRO A 199 2.90 4.71 -6.91
C PRO A 199 3.25 3.32 -6.38
N LYS A 200 3.67 3.26 -5.11
CA LYS A 200 4.17 2.08 -4.38
C LYS A 200 5.50 1.52 -4.90
N ASN A 201 6.28 2.31 -5.64
CA ASN A 201 7.58 1.97 -6.19
C ASN A 201 8.57 3.12 -5.96
N TYR A 202 9.27 3.05 -4.83
CA TYR A 202 10.15 4.12 -4.39
C TYR A 202 11.33 3.61 -3.56
N TYR A 203 12.38 4.41 -3.54
CA TYR A 203 13.53 4.32 -2.66
C TYR A 203 13.47 5.46 -1.64
N ILE A 204 13.81 5.19 -0.39
CA ILE A 204 13.97 6.20 0.65
C ILE A 204 15.19 5.88 1.52
N HIS A 205 16.02 6.88 1.77
CA HIS A 205 17.13 6.83 2.72
C HIS A 205 16.66 7.47 4.02
N THR A 206 16.44 6.65 5.05
CA THR A 206 15.75 7.08 6.26
C THR A 206 16.52 6.72 7.52
N PHE A 207 16.46 7.60 8.50
CA PHE A 207 17.09 7.42 9.79
C PHE A 207 16.30 6.42 10.66
N LYS A 208 16.90 5.25 10.90
CA LYS A 208 16.31 4.16 11.68
C LYS A 208 17.37 3.52 12.57
N ARG A 209 17.02 3.29 13.84
CA ARG A 209 17.92 2.63 14.80
C ARG A 209 19.28 3.35 14.90
N ASN A 210 19.24 4.68 14.95
CA ASN A 210 20.41 5.56 15.07
C ASN A 210 21.40 5.46 13.89
N GLN A 211 20.89 5.18 12.68
CA GLN A 211 21.68 5.17 11.45
C GLN A 211 20.79 5.42 10.24
N LEU A 212 21.34 6.02 9.20
CA LEU A 212 20.68 6.07 7.89
C LEU A 212 20.62 4.68 7.26
N THR A 213 19.47 4.34 6.67
CA THR A 213 19.22 3.02 6.09
C THR A 213 18.41 3.15 4.81
N ASP A 214 18.87 2.44 3.78
CA ASP A 214 18.16 2.29 2.52
C ASP A 214 16.90 1.43 2.68
N VAL A 215 15.77 1.97 2.24
CA VAL A 215 14.51 1.23 2.17
C VAL A 215 13.95 1.32 0.77
N ILE A 216 13.76 0.17 0.15
CA ILE A 216 13.13 0.05 -1.15
C ILE A 216 11.74 -0.54 -0.99
N LYS A 217 10.77 0.03 -1.69
CA LYS A 217 9.40 -0.44 -1.79
C LYS A 217 9.10 -0.69 -3.25
N LEU A 218 8.78 -1.94 -3.61
CA LEU A 218 8.39 -2.33 -4.96
C LEU A 218 7.09 -3.10 -4.91
N LYS A 219 6.12 -2.67 -5.71
CA LYS A 219 4.84 -3.35 -5.80
C LYS A 219 4.96 -4.60 -6.67
N GLY A 220 4.64 -5.73 -6.06
CA GLY A 220 4.47 -6.99 -6.79
C GLY A 220 5.72 -7.84 -6.90
N VAL A 221 6.87 -7.39 -6.39
CA VAL A 221 8.12 -8.17 -6.27
C VAL A 221 8.47 -8.38 -4.80
N ASN A 222 8.96 -9.57 -4.46
CA ASN A 222 9.38 -9.91 -3.11
C ASN A 222 10.87 -9.58 -2.91
N LEU A 223 11.15 -8.50 -2.18
CA LEU A 223 12.52 -8.06 -1.89
C LEU A 223 13.33 -9.03 -1.01
N ARG A 224 12.70 -9.99 -0.33
CA ARG A 224 13.46 -11.05 0.38
C ARG A 224 14.04 -12.10 -0.56
N GLN A 225 13.52 -12.16 -1.79
CA GLN A 225 13.93 -13.12 -2.81
C GLN A 225 14.76 -12.45 -3.91
N ASN A 226 14.89 -11.13 -3.88
CA ASN A 226 15.50 -10.34 -4.94
C ASN A 226 16.38 -9.25 -4.34
N SER A 227 17.61 -9.15 -4.81
CA SER A 227 18.52 -8.07 -4.46
C SER A 227 18.31 -6.92 -5.44
N ILE A 228 17.48 -5.95 -5.06
CA ILE A 228 17.26 -4.71 -5.82
C ILE A 228 17.63 -3.56 -4.90
N GLY A 229 18.54 -2.70 -5.38
CA GLY A 229 19.15 -1.61 -4.61
C GLY A 229 18.87 -0.22 -5.18
N LYS A 230 19.42 0.80 -4.51
CA LYS A 230 19.36 2.20 -4.97
C LYS A 230 19.92 2.35 -6.39
N GLN A 231 21.03 1.66 -6.68
CA GLN A 231 21.66 1.72 -8.00
C GLN A 231 20.73 1.23 -9.11
N ASP A 232 19.89 0.21 -8.87
CA ASP A 232 18.93 -0.24 -9.88
C ASP A 232 17.84 0.80 -10.15
N VAL A 233 17.46 1.59 -9.15
CA VAL A 233 16.55 2.73 -9.30
C VAL A 233 17.20 3.82 -10.13
N ILE A 234 18.46 4.16 -9.85
CA ILE A 234 19.23 5.15 -10.61
C ILE A 234 19.43 4.70 -12.05
N ASP A 235 19.87 3.45 -12.26
CA ASP A 235 20.05 2.87 -13.59
C ASP A 235 18.75 2.87 -14.41
N ASN A 236 17.60 2.66 -13.76
CA ASN A 236 16.31 2.73 -14.42
C ASN A 236 16.00 4.15 -14.92
N ILE A 237 16.31 5.18 -14.12
CA ILE A 237 16.08 6.58 -14.50
C ILE A 237 17.07 7.03 -15.59
N VAL A 238 18.36 6.78 -15.37
CA VAL A 238 19.44 7.34 -16.20
C VAL A 238 19.61 6.55 -17.49
N ASN A 239 19.56 5.22 -17.41
CA ASN A 239 19.89 4.33 -18.53
C ASN A 239 18.65 3.63 -19.11
N GLY A 240 17.46 3.85 -18.55
CA GLY A 240 16.24 3.12 -18.95
C GLY A 240 16.31 1.62 -18.65
N LYS A 241 17.23 1.19 -17.75
CA LYS A 241 17.44 -0.23 -17.44
C LYS A 241 16.19 -0.83 -16.82
N ILE A 242 15.65 -1.89 -17.40
CA ILE A 242 14.55 -2.65 -16.81
C ILE A 242 15.12 -3.66 -15.82
N THR A 243 14.79 -3.52 -14.54
CA THR A 243 15.18 -4.48 -13.51
C THR A 243 14.10 -5.52 -13.34
N GLN A 244 14.46 -6.80 -13.47
CA GLN A 244 13.57 -7.92 -13.27
C GLN A 244 13.76 -8.55 -11.89
N GLY A 245 12.68 -9.06 -11.33
CA GLY A 245 12.67 -9.82 -10.09
C GLY A 245 11.88 -11.10 -10.25
N THR A 246 12.22 -12.10 -9.47
CA THR A 246 11.58 -13.41 -9.45
C THR A 246 10.81 -13.60 -8.15
N ASN A 247 9.52 -13.90 -8.26
CA ASN A 247 8.72 -14.29 -7.11
C ASN A 247 8.54 -15.80 -7.09
N MET A 248 8.89 -16.40 -5.96
CA MET A 248 8.52 -17.78 -5.67
C MET A 248 7.25 -17.80 -4.83
N ARG A 249 6.24 -18.51 -5.32
CA ARG A 249 4.99 -18.77 -4.60
C ARG A 249 4.67 -20.25 -4.61
N LEU A 250 3.97 -20.70 -3.58
CA LEU A 250 3.29 -21.99 -3.63
C LEU A 250 1.95 -21.81 -4.34
N GLY A 251 1.61 -22.73 -5.22
CA GLY A 251 0.24 -22.82 -5.71
C GLY A 251 -0.03 -24.18 -6.32
N GLN A 252 -1.26 -24.35 -6.77
CA GLN A 252 -1.73 -25.65 -7.21
C GLN A 252 -1.64 -25.75 -8.73
N LEU A 253 -0.94 -26.77 -9.20
CA LEU A 253 -0.98 -27.19 -10.59
C LEU A 253 -1.97 -28.34 -10.70
N ALA A 254 -2.74 -28.32 -11.78
CA ALA A 254 -3.68 -29.37 -12.07
C ALA A 254 -3.11 -30.19 -13.23
N ASP A 255 -3.10 -31.50 -13.09
CA ASP A 255 -2.82 -32.37 -14.22
C ASP A 255 -3.97 -32.27 -15.24
N GLN A 256 -3.69 -32.63 -16.50
CA GLN A 256 -4.76 -32.79 -17.46
C GLN A 256 -5.74 -33.86 -16.94
N LEU A 257 -7.04 -33.64 -17.19
CA LEU A 257 -8.06 -34.61 -16.82
C LEU A 257 -7.82 -35.87 -17.64
N GLN A 258 -7.39 -36.96 -17.00
CA GLN A 258 -7.20 -38.23 -17.70
C GLN A 258 -8.55 -38.90 -17.94
N GLU A 259 -8.62 -39.73 -19.00
CA GLU A 259 -9.81 -40.50 -19.34
C GLU A 259 -10.23 -41.37 -18.15
N GLY A 260 -11.51 -41.31 -17.77
CA GLY A 260 -12.05 -42.01 -16.60
C GLY A 260 -11.92 -41.26 -15.25
N GLN A 261 -11.22 -40.12 -15.18
CA GLN A 261 -11.18 -39.30 -13.96
C GLN A 261 -12.37 -38.34 -13.85
N LEU A 262 -12.98 -38.31 -12.67
CA LEU A 262 -14.10 -37.40 -12.38
C LEU A 262 -13.66 -35.94 -12.15
N SER A 263 -12.41 -35.69 -11.82
CA SER A 263 -11.93 -34.32 -11.57
C SER A 263 -10.42 -34.25 -11.69
N LYS A 264 -9.88 -33.06 -11.91
CA LYS A 264 -8.43 -32.87 -11.97
C LYS A 264 -7.82 -33.19 -10.61
N THR A 265 -6.66 -33.83 -10.63
CA THR A 265 -5.80 -33.94 -9.46
C THR A 265 -4.97 -32.67 -9.36
N TYR A 266 -4.94 -32.08 -8.17
CA TYR A 266 -4.19 -30.86 -7.91
C TYR A 266 -3.01 -31.16 -7.01
N CYS A 267 -1.80 -30.91 -7.51
CA CYS A 267 -0.57 -31.01 -6.74
C CYS A 267 -0.13 -29.61 -6.29
N MET A 268 0.35 -29.50 -5.05
CA MET A 268 1.00 -28.28 -4.58
C MET A 268 2.40 -28.22 -5.19
N SER A 269 2.71 -27.13 -5.87
CA SER A 269 4.00 -26.94 -6.52
C SER A 269 4.57 -25.57 -6.20
N LYS A 270 5.90 -25.49 -6.21
CA LYS A 270 6.63 -24.22 -6.17
C LYS A 270 6.61 -23.61 -7.57
N MET A 271 5.92 -22.48 -7.71
CA MET A 271 5.88 -21.70 -8.96
C MET A 271 6.86 -20.54 -8.87
N ILE A 272 7.61 -20.36 -9.93
CA ILE A 272 8.54 -19.26 -10.13
C ILE A 272 7.93 -18.34 -11.18
N GLN A 273 7.75 -17.06 -10.84
CA GLN A 273 7.22 -16.07 -11.77
C GLN A 273 8.19 -14.89 -11.87
N SER A 274 8.74 -14.69 -13.07
CA SER A 274 9.52 -13.50 -13.41
C SER A 274 8.60 -12.30 -13.57
N LYS A 275 9.02 -11.15 -13.06
CA LYS A 275 8.29 -9.89 -13.11
C LYS A 275 9.25 -8.75 -13.41
N ASN A 276 8.80 -7.76 -14.17
CA ASN A 276 9.52 -6.50 -14.27
C ASN A 276 9.26 -5.70 -12.99
N ALA A 277 10.32 -5.49 -12.21
CA ALA A 277 10.28 -4.81 -10.91
C ALA A 277 10.36 -3.29 -11.08
N LEU A 278 11.29 -2.83 -11.93
CA LEU A 278 11.50 -1.44 -12.29
C LEU A 278 11.49 -1.33 -13.80
N THR A 279 10.52 -0.60 -14.34
CA THR A 279 10.40 -0.40 -15.79
C THR A 279 10.66 1.04 -16.20
N GLY A 280 10.53 2.01 -15.29
CA GLY A 280 10.51 3.43 -15.62
C GLY A 280 9.26 3.86 -16.41
N ILE A 281 8.30 2.94 -16.61
CA ILE A 281 7.09 3.18 -17.40
C ILE A 281 5.91 3.33 -16.46
N GLN A 282 5.28 4.50 -16.52
CA GLN A 282 4.04 4.78 -15.82
C GLN A 282 2.85 4.38 -16.71
N THR A 283 2.14 3.32 -16.31
CA THR A 283 1.02 2.76 -17.10
C THR A 283 -0.35 3.23 -16.65
N LYS A 284 -0.42 4.02 -15.57
CA LYS A 284 -1.68 4.42 -14.92
C LYS A 284 -2.05 5.89 -15.06
N MET A 285 -1.11 6.69 -15.55
CA MET A 285 -1.25 8.14 -15.67
C MET A 285 -0.36 8.61 -16.81
N ILE A 286 -0.79 9.69 -17.44
CA ILE A 286 -0.03 10.41 -18.46
C ILE A 286 0.63 11.60 -17.75
N VAL A 287 1.92 11.77 -17.94
CA VAL A 287 2.69 12.90 -17.39
C VAL A 287 2.95 13.89 -18.52
N PHE A 288 2.56 15.15 -18.35
CA PHE A 288 2.83 16.20 -19.33
C PHE A 288 4.31 16.59 -19.27
N LYS A 289 4.93 16.73 -20.45
CA LYS A 289 6.35 17.06 -20.54
C LYS A 289 6.68 18.45 -19.97
N ASN A 290 5.75 19.40 -20.09
CA ASN A 290 6.01 20.80 -19.76
C ASN A 290 5.80 21.08 -18.27
N SER A 291 4.57 20.92 -17.78
CA SER A 291 4.24 21.21 -16.37
C SER A 291 4.70 20.12 -15.41
N GLN A 292 5.07 18.92 -15.90
CA GLN A 292 5.24 17.71 -15.10
C GLN A 292 3.95 17.32 -14.32
N SER A 293 2.81 17.93 -14.66
CA SER A 293 1.51 17.54 -14.11
C SER A 293 1.07 16.21 -14.70
N CYS A 294 0.11 15.58 -14.03
CA CYS A 294 -0.29 14.25 -14.40
C CYS A 294 -1.80 14.05 -14.38
N VAL A 295 -2.28 13.26 -15.32
CA VAL A 295 -3.70 12.92 -15.47
C VAL A 295 -3.89 11.41 -15.49
N PRO A 296 -5.03 10.89 -15.02
CA PRO A 296 -5.33 9.47 -15.09
C PRO A 296 -5.27 8.96 -16.53
N PHE A 297 -4.70 7.78 -16.74
CA PHE A 297 -4.76 7.12 -18.04
C PHE A 297 -6.22 6.69 -18.32
N ILE A 298 -6.77 7.16 -19.44
CA ILE A 298 -8.07 6.74 -19.96
C ILE A 298 -7.81 6.14 -21.34
N TYR A 299 -8.34 4.94 -21.57
CA TYR A 299 -8.16 4.24 -22.84
C TYR A 299 -8.67 5.10 -24.01
N GLY A 300 -7.82 5.31 -25.02
CA GLY A 300 -8.11 6.14 -26.19
C GLY A 300 -7.77 7.62 -26.02
N LEU A 301 -7.37 8.08 -24.83
CA LEU A 301 -6.87 9.44 -24.62
C LEU A 301 -5.34 9.46 -24.61
N ILE A 302 -4.78 10.50 -25.22
CA ILE A 302 -3.33 10.80 -25.24
C ILE A 302 -3.06 12.10 -24.49
N ALA A 303 -1.79 12.48 -24.31
CA ALA A 303 -1.44 13.73 -23.64
C ALA A 303 -2.15 14.95 -24.28
N ASP A 304 -2.23 14.99 -25.60
CA ASP A 304 -2.88 16.09 -26.36
C ASP A 304 -4.41 16.15 -26.15
N SER A 305 -5.00 15.12 -25.54
CA SER A 305 -6.43 15.10 -25.19
C SER A 305 -6.75 15.91 -23.93
N TYR A 306 -5.75 16.47 -23.25
CA TYR A 306 -5.89 17.20 -22.01
C TYR A 306 -5.27 18.59 -22.12
N SER A 307 -5.86 19.57 -21.44
CA SER A 307 -5.26 20.89 -21.31
C SER A 307 -4.24 20.89 -20.18
N ASP A 308 -2.99 21.22 -20.51
CA ASP A 308 -1.95 21.48 -19.52
C ASP A 308 -2.18 22.89 -18.95
N CYS A 309 -2.61 22.98 -17.69
CA CYS A 309 -2.94 24.23 -17.00
C CYS A 309 -1.74 24.78 -16.23
#